data_AF-A0A328DBG9-F1
#
_entry.id   AF-A0A328DBG9-F1
#
_cell.length_a   1.000
_cell.length_b   1.000
_cell.length_c   1.000
_cell.angle_alpha   90.00
_cell.angle_beta   90.00
_cell.angle_gamma   90.00
#
_symmetry.space_group_name_H-M   'P 1'
#
loop_
_entity.id
_entity.type
_entity.pdbx_description
1 polymer ?
#
loop_
_entity_poly.entity_id
_entity_poly.type
_entity_poly.pdbx_seq_one_letter_code
_entity_poly.pdbx_strand_id
1 'polypeptide(L)'
;MADFDLETPFPTPHGHDLPSHTPNYYLFNVESDHMPAPAYHRSLVSGAGAFLVDTRRKIMSLVLRLSRHYGSITSYLAVNYADRFLSYHPFPEGKQWFLNLAAVCCVILALKMTKTEFSVSEIQASKHILHTTQTNKESNNPK
;
A
#
# COMPACT_ATOMS: atom_id res chain seq x y z
N MET A 1 -25.77 25.48 3.67
CA MET A 1 -25.78 24.02 3.57
C MET A 1 -25.25 23.73 2.17
N ALA A 2 -23.96 23.40 2.06
CA ALA A 2 -23.33 23.19 0.76
C ALA A 2 -23.58 21.73 0.35
N ASP A 3 -24.24 21.56 -0.79
CA ASP A 3 -24.55 20.27 -1.37
C ASP A 3 -23.23 19.64 -1.86
N PHE A 4 -23.00 18.39 -1.47
CA PHE A 4 -21.77 17.66 -1.80
C PHE A 4 -22.02 16.96 -3.14
N ASP A 5 -21.78 17.68 -4.24
CA ASP A 5 -21.97 17.14 -5.59
C ASP A 5 -20.91 16.07 -5.90
N LEU A 6 -21.36 14.84 -6.12
CA LEU A 6 -20.52 13.65 -6.31
C LEU A 6 -20.02 13.49 -7.75
N GLU A 7 -20.54 14.27 -8.70
CA GLU A 7 -20.15 14.19 -10.12
C GLU A 7 -18.78 14.84 -10.40
N THR A 8 -18.37 15.82 -9.59
CA THR A 8 -17.04 16.45 -9.69
C THR A 8 -16.55 16.87 -8.29
N PRO A 9 -15.61 16.13 -7.66
CA PRO A 9 -15.23 16.38 -6.26
C PRO A 9 -14.56 17.74 -6.02
N PHE A 10 -14.07 18.40 -7.08
CA PHE A 10 -13.52 19.75 -7.04
C PHE A 10 -13.81 20.49 -8.37
N PRO A 11 -14.10 21.80 -8.33
CA PRO A 11 -14.40 22.57 -9.53
C PRO A 11 -13.18 22.57 -10.44
N THR A 12 -13.34 22.23 -11.72
CA THR A 12 -12.31 22.46 -12.73
C THR A 12 -12.18 23.96 -12.98
N PRO A 13 -11.05 24.63 -12.64
CA PRO A 13 -10.78 25.93 -13.19
C PRO A 13 -10.24 25.68 -14.59
N HIS A 14 -11.01 26.08 -15.61
CA HIS A 14 -10.48 26.20 -16.96
C HIS A 14 -9.16 27.00 -16.92
N GLY A 15 -8.08 26.36 -17.34
CA GLY A 15 -6.77 26.99 -17.41
C GLY A 15 -5.70 25.92 -17.53
N HIS A 16 -5.15 25.78 -18.73
CA HIS A 16 -3.75 25.35 -18.88
C HIS A 16 -2.91 26.16 -17.87
N ASP A 17 -2.01 25.49 -17.15
CA ASP A 17 -1.10 26.05 -16.14
C ASP A 17 -1.53 25.84 -14.67
N LEU A 18 -1.71 24.58 -14.26
CA LEU A 18 -1.52 24.24 -12.84
C LEU A 18 -0.06 23.76 -12.65
N PRO A 19 0.69 24.31 -11.68
CA PRO A 19 2.04 23.82 -11.39
C PRO A 19 1.95 22.33 -11.03
N SER A 20 2.89 21.56 -11.56
CA SER A 20 3.08 20.10 -11.39
C SER A 20 3.27 19.63 -9.93
N HIS A 21 2.93 20.45 -8.95
CA HIS A 21 3.22 20.29 -7.54
C HIS A 21 1.99 20.12 -6.64
N THR A 22 0.79 19.90 -7.17
CA THR A 22 -0.37 19.53 -6.34
C THR A 22 -0.31 18.02 -6.03
N PRO A 23 0.08 17.59 -4.82
CA PRO A 23 0.40 16.18 -4.54
C PRO A 23 -0.81 15.25 -4.74
N ASN A 24 -2.01 15.79 -4.53
CA ASN A 24 -3.25 15.03 -4.62
C ASN A 24 -3.59 14.63 -6.07
N TYR A 25 -3.30 15.48 -7.05
CA TYR A 25 -3.64 15.18 -8.46
C TYR A 25 -2.87 13.97 -8.99
N TYR A 26 -1.59 13.86 -8.62
CA TYR A 26 -0.78 12.70 -8.96
C TYR A 26 -1.31 11.42 -8.30
N LEU A 27 -1.67 11.50 -7.00
CA LEU A 27 -2.20 10.35 -6.25
C LEU A 27 -3.51 9.80 -6.87
N PHE A 28 -4.41 10.69 -7.29
CA PHE A 28 -5.66 10.28 -7.95
C PHE A 28 -5.42 9.60 -9.31
N ASN A 29 -4.47 10.12 -10.10
CA ASN A 29 -4.18 9.53 -11.41
C ASN A 29 -3.59 8.11 -11.27
N VAL A 30 -2.69 7.89 -10.31
CA VAL A 30 -2.09 6.57 -10.07
C VAL A 30 -3.01 5.60 -9.32
N GLU A 31 -4.07 6.08 -8.67
CA GLU A 31 -5.03 5.25 -7.94
C GLU A 31 -5.69 4.21 -8.87
N SER A 32 -6.03 4.62 -10.09
CA SER A 32 -6.67 3.76 -11.08
C SER A 32 -5.83 2.53 -11.45
N ASP A 33 -4.50 2.68 -11.53
CA ASP A 33 -3.55 1.59 -11.81
C ASP A 33 -3.47 0.55 -10.67
N HIS A 34 -4.04 0.87 -9.51
CA HIS A 34 -4.01 0.07 -8.29
C HIS A 34 -5.37 -0.52 -7.92
N MET A 35 -6.35 -0.43 -8.84
CA MET A 35 -7.66 -1.05 -8.67
C MET A 35 -7.65 -2.54 -9.07
N PRO A 36 -8.45 -3.40 -8.43
CA PRO A 36 -8.68 -4.76 -8.89
C PRO A 36 -9.36 -4.79 -10.27
N ALA A 37 -9.27 -5.93 -10.97
CA ALA A 37 -9.90 -6.10 -12.28
C ALA A 37 -11.41 -5.76 -12.24
N PRO A 38 -11.99 -5.10 -13.27
CA PRO A 38 -13.39 -4.63 -13.23
C PRO A 38 -14.43 -5.74 -12.99
N ALA A 39 -14.15 -6.96 -13.46
CA ALA A 39 -15.03 -8.12 -13.29
C ALA A 39 -15.05 -8.66 -11.84
N TYR A 40 -14.06 -8.31 -11.02
CA TYR A 40 -13.90 -8.78 -9.64
C TYR A 40 -15.07 -8.35 -8.78
N HIS A 41 -15.39 -7.05 -8.78
CA HIS A 41 -16.51 -6.51 -8.01
C HIS A 41 -17.84 -7.16 -8.42
N ARG A 42 -18.07 -7.28 -9.73
CA ARG A 42 -19.28 -7.96 -10.26
C ARG A 42 -19.36 -9.41 -9.77
N SER A 43 -18.24 -10.11 -9.72
CA SER A 43 -18.18 -11.50 -9.26
C SER A 43 -18.42 -11.60 -7.74
N LEU A 44 -17.96 -10.64 -6.95
CA LEU A 44 -18.20 -10.60 -5.50
C LEU A 44 -19.67 -10.31 -5.15
N VAL A 45 -20.33 -9.45 -5.92
CA VAL A 45 -21.73 -9.04 -5.68
C VAL A 45 -22.72 -10.03 -6.30
N SER A 46 -22.34 -10.66 -7.40
CA SER A 46 -23.16 -11.70 -8.03
C SER A 46 -23.14 -12.99 -7.19
N GLY A 47 -24.30 -13.62 -7.02
CA GLY A 47 -24.41 -14.93 -6.36
C GLY A 47 -23.61 -16.05 -7.03
N ALA A 48 -23.11 -15.84 -8.25
CA ALA A 48 -22.23 -16.77 -8.97
C ALA A 48 -20.79 -16.82 -8.42
N GLY A 49 -20.37 -15.86 -7.59
CA GLY A 49 -19.00 -15.79 -7.07
C GLY A 49 -18.80 -16.30 -5.65
N ALA A 50 -19.65 -17.20 -5.14
CA ALA A 50 -19.56 -17.73 -3.78
C ALA A 50 -18.14 -18.24 -3.43
N PHE A 51 -17.51 -18.97 -4.36
CA PHE A 51 -16.13 -19.44 -4.20
C PHE A 51 -15.12 -18.30 -4.04
N LEU A 52 -15.26 -17.22 -4.82
CA LEU A 52 -14.40 -16.04 -4.74
C LEU A 52 -14.59 -15.31 -3.41
N VAL A 53 -15.84 -15.17 -2.94
CA VAL A 53 -16.17 -14.54 -1.65
C VAL A 53 -15.53 -15.31 -0.49
N ASP A 54 -15.63 -16.64 -0.50
CA ASP A 54 -15.01 -17.48 0.53
C ASP A 54 -13.49 -17.44 0.47
N THR A 55 -12.93 -17.47 -0.74
CA THR A 55 -11.49 -17.34 -0.98
C THR A 55 -10.96 -16.00 -0.45
N ARG A 56 -11.64 -14.90 -0.79
CA ARG A 56 -11.35 -13.55 -0.30
C ARG A 56 -11.39 -13.47 1.23
N ARG A 57 -12.44 -14.04 1.84
CA ARG A 57 -12.56 -14.07 3.31
C ARG A 57 -11.38 -14.80 3.97
N LYS A 58 -11.01 -15.97 3.44
CA LYS A 58 -9.90 -16.77 3.96
C LYS A 58 -8.57 -16.02 3.84
N ILE A 59 -8.25 -15.47 2.67
CA ILE A 59 -6.99 -14.74 2.49
C ILE A 59 -6.95 -13.47 3.35
N MET A 60 -8.06 -12.74 3.49
CA MET A 60 -8.14 -11.54 4.34
C MET A 60 -7.91 -11.85 5.81
N SER A 61 -8.50 -12.93 6.32
CA SER A 61 -8.24 -13.39 7.70
C SER A 61 -6.75 -13.68 7.93
N LEU A 62 -6.09 -14.33 6.96
CA LEU A 62 -4.65 -14.60 7.01
C LEU A 62 -3.83 -13.33 6.96
N VAL A 63 -4.10 -12.44 6.01
CA VAL A 63 -3.41 -11.15 5.84
C VAL A 63 -3.49 -10.34 7.12
N LEU A 64 -4.70 -10.11 7.66
CA LEU A 64 -4.89 -9.32 8.88
C LEU A 64 -4.21 -9.95 10.10
N ARG A 65 -4.20 -11.29 10.20
CA ARG A 65 -3.49 -11.98 11.27
C ARG A 65 -1.98 -11.83 11.16
N LEU A 66 -1.43 -11.92 9.94
CA LEU A 66 0.00 -11.78 9.67
C LEU A 66 0.47 -10.32 9.79
N SER A 67 -0.38 -9.35 9.42
CA SER A 67 -0.02 -7.93 9.39
C SER A 67 -0.27 -7.20 10.71
N ARG A 68 -0.91 -7.84 11.70
CA ARG A 68 -1.41 -7.23 12.95
C ARG A 68 -0.38 -6.42 13.75
N HIS A 69 0.91 -6.74 13.62
CA HIS A 69 1.99 -6.09 14.37
C HIS A 69 2.69 -4.97 13.59
N TYR A 70 2.32 -4.74 12.33
CA TYR A 70 3.03 -3.83 11.41
C TYR A 70 2.24 -2.56 11.05
N GLY A 71 1.16 -2.27 11.80
CA GLY A 71 0.34 -1.07 11.64
C GLY A 71 -0.80 -1.20 10.63
N SER A 72 -1.69 -0.21 10.66
CA SER A 72 -2.89 -0.15 9.82
C SER A 72 -2.56 0.05 8.33
N ILE A 73 -1.55 0.88 8.01
CA ILE A 73 -1.13 1.15 6.63
C ILE A 73 -0.62 -0.13 5.95
N THR A 74 0.26 -0.89 6.64
CA THR A 74 0.75 -2.18 6.11
C THR A 74 -0.39 -3.17 5.90
N SER A 75 -1.34 -3.22 6.83
CA SER A 75 -2.50 -4.11 6.72
C SER A 75 -3.41 -3.73 5.55
N TYR A 76 -3.67 -2.43 5.38
CA TYR A 76 -4.43 -1.89 4.26
C TYR A 76 -3.79 -2.22 2.91
N LEU A 77 -2.48 -1.97 2.79
CA LEU A 77 -1.74 -2.23 1.55
C LEU A 77 -1.69 -3.72 1.21
N ALA A 78 -1.51 -4.58 2.22
CA ALA A 78 -1.55 -6.02 2.03
C ALA A 78 -2.93 -6.51 1.57
N VAL A 79 -4.01 -5.90 2.06
CA VAL A 79 -5.37 -6.17 1.60
C VAL A 79 -5.56 -5.73 0.14
N ASN A 80 -5.09 -4.53 -0.23
CA ASN A 80 -5.14 -4.07 -1.63
C ASN A 80 -4.41 -5.04 -2.57
N TYR A 81 -3.22 -5.51 -2.17
CA TYR A 81 -2.49 -6.52 -2.95
C TYR A 81 -3.22 -7.86 -3.05
N ALA A 82 -3.89 -8.29 -1.99
CA ALA A 82 -4.68 -9.52 -2.01
C ALA A 82 -5.89 -9.40 -2.96
N ASP A 83 -6.65 -8.31 -2.89
CA ASP A 83 -7.80 -8.07 -3.78
C ASP A 83 -7.36 -8.00 -5.26
N ARG A 84 -6.24 -7.32 -5.56
CA ARG A 84 -5.66 -7.31 -6.91
C ARG A 84 -5.22 -8.70 -7.35
N PHE A 85 -4.51 -9.46 -6.51
CA PHE A 85 -4.08 -10.81 -6.84
C PHE A 85 -5.27 -11.74 -7.14
N LEU A 86 -6.33 -11.71 -6.32
CA LEU A 86 -7.54 -12.49 -6.54
C LEU A 86 -8.31 -12.08 -7.79
N SER A 87 -8.20 -10.82 -8.21
CA SER A 87 -8.91 -10.31 -9.39
C SER A 87 -8.35 -10.82 -10.72
N TYR A 88 -7.05 -11.12 -10.77
CA TYR A 88 -6.36 -11.59 -11.99
C TYR A 88 -6.01 -13.08 -11.97
N HIS A 89 -5.94 -13.70 -10.79
CA HIS A 89 -5.49 -15.08 -10.66
C HIS A 89 -6.61 -15.97 -10.11
N PRO A 90 -7.15 -16.90 -10.90
CA PRO A 90 -8.10 -17.88 -10.41
C PRO A 90 -7.41 -18.77 -9.38
N PHE A 91 -8.08 -18.98 -8.24
CA PHE A 91 -7.53 -19.82 -7.18
C PHE A 91 -7.85 -21.29 -7.43
N PRO A 92 -6.85 -22.18 -7.34
CA PRO A 92 -7.10 -23.61 -7.35
C PRO A 92 -7.91 -24.00 -6.10
N GLU A 93 -9.09 -24.56 -6.33
CA GLU A 93 -9.96 -25.07 -5.27
C GLU A 93 -9.23 -26.14 -4.43
N GLY A 94 -9.48 -26.15 -3.12
CA GLY A 94 -8.90 -27.11 -2.18
C GLY A 94 -7.42 -26.89 -1.81
N LYS A 95 -6.69 -25.94 -2.42
CA LYS A 95 -5.26 -25.71 -2.13
C LYS A 95 -5.03 -24.60 -1.11
N GLN A 96 -5.27 -24.90 0.18
CA GLN A 96 -5.08 -23.94 1.28
C GLN A 96 -3.65 -23.39 1.38
N TRP A 97 -2.64 -24.18 1.04
CA TRP A 97 -1.23 -23.73 1.06
C TRP A 97 -0.99 -22.55 0.11
N PHE A 98 -1.71 -22.49 -1.02
CA PHE A 98 -1.57 -21.43 -2.00
C PHE A 98 -2.16 -20.12 -1.46
N LEU A 99 -3.24 -20.19 -0.65
CA LEU A 99 -3.80 -19.02 0.04
C LEU A 99 -2.84 -18.47 1.09
N ASN A 100 -2.20 -19.36 1.83
CA ASN A 100 -1.20 -18.98 2.83
C ASN A 100 0.00 -18.30 2.17
N LEU A 101 0.50 -18.87 1.07
CA LEU A 101 1.61 -18.30 0.30
C LEU A 101 1.25 -16.90 -0.22
N ALA A 102 0.08 -16.76 -0.85
CA ALA A 102 -0.38 -15.48 -1.36
C ALA A 102 -0.50 -14.42 -0.24
N ALA A 103 -1.11 -14.78 0.90
CA ALA A 103 -1.22 -13.88 2.05
C ALA A 103 0.16 -13.43 2.58
N VAL A 104 1.11 -14.36 2.71
CA VAL A 104 2.49 -14.05 3.14
C VAL A 104 3.17 -13.11 2.13
N CYS A 105 3.07 -13.39 0.83
CA CYS A 105 3.63 -12.52 -0.21
C CYS A 105 3.04 -11.11 -0.18
N CYS A 106 1.72 -10.97 -0.03
CA CYS A 106 1.06 -9.66 0.08
C CYS A 106 1.57 -8.86 1.30
N VAL A 107 1.74 -9.51 2.45
CA VAL A 107 2.27 -8.86 3.66
C VAL A 107 3.74 -8.47 3.50
N ILE A 108 4.57 -9.31 2.88
CA ILE A 108 5.98 -8.99 2.60
C ILE A 108 6.08 -7.79 1.67
N LEU A 109 5.29 -7.77 0.59
CA LEU A 109 5.26 -6.63 -0.34
C LEU A 109 4.83 -5.34 0.38
N ALA A 110 3.77 -5.42 1.19
CA ALA A 110 3.29 -4.27 1.95
C ALA A 110 4.36 -3.76 2.92
N LEU A 111 5.03 -4.66 3.65
CA LEU A 111 6.15 -4.33 4.53
C LEU A 111 7.31 -3.66 3.79
N LYS A 112 7.65 -4.13 2.59
CA LYS A 112 8.72 -3.52 1.79
C LYS A 112 8.36 -2.09 1.41
N MET A 113 7.10 -1.84 1.06
CA MET A 113 6.62 -0.52 0.63
C MET A 113 6.40 0.45 1.80
N THR A 114 6.07 -0.04 3.00
CA THR A 114 5.94 0.81 4.19
C THR A 114 7.27 1.09 4.87
N LYS A 115 8.27 0.20 4.76
CA LYS A 115 9.63 0.41 5.28
C LYS A 115 10.49 1.33 4.42
N THR A 116 10.06 1.67 3.20
CA THR A 116 10.74 2.67 2.36
C THR A 116 10.40 4.11 2.71
N GLU A 117 9.46 4.32 3.65
CA GLU A 117 9.12 5.63 4.24
C GLU A 117 10.09 6.04 5.36
N PHE A 118 11.34 5.56 5.37
CA PHE A 118 12.37 6.26 6.14
C PHE A 118 12.63 7.56 5.41
N SER A 119 12.26 8.66 6.06
CA SER A 119 12.46 10.00 5.52
C SER A 119 13.92 10.16 5.11
N VAL A 120 14.18 10.80 3.97
CA VAL A 120 15.54 11.22 3.59
C VAL A 120 16.23 11.92 4.76
N SER A 121 15.47 12.59 5.63
CA SER A 121 15.91 13.21 6.88
C SER A 121 16.44 12.21 7.93
N GLU A 122 15.88 11.00 8.05
CA GLU A 122 16.39 9.95 8.96
C GLU A 122 17.67 9.31 8.41
N ILE A 123 17.75 9.16 7.08
CA ILE A 123 18.98 8.73 6.40
C ILE A 123 20.07 9.82 6.52
N GLN A 124 19.72 11.10 6.41
CA GLN A 124 20.65 12.21 6.63
C GLN A 124 21.04 12.37 8.10
N ALA A 125 20.13 12.17 9.04
CA ALA A 125 20.42 12.17 10.47
C ALA A 125 21.41 11.05 10.82
N SER A 126 21.22 9.84 10.27
CA SER A 126 22.19 8.74 10.45
C SER A 126 23.56 9.03 9.82
N LYS A 127 23.60 9.70 8.66
CA LYS A 127 24.87 10.14 8.02
C LYS A 127 25.58 11.25 8.81
N HIS A 128 24.85 12.20 9.38
CA HIS A 128 25.41 13.29 10.18
C HIS A 128 25.99 12.78 11.51
N ILE A 129 25.31 11.82 12.17
CA ILE A 129 25.80 11.19 13.42
C ILE A 129 27.13 10.44 13.19
N LEU A 130 27.32 9.81 12.03
CA LEU A 130 28.57 9.13 11.70
C LEU A 130 29.73 10.12 11.47
N HIS A 131 29.46 11.26 10.83
CA HIS A 131 30.47 12.31 10.62
C HIS A 131 30.93 13.00 11.93
N THR A 132 30.00 13.25 12.86
CA THR A 132 30.36 13.89 14.16
C THR A 132 31.09 12.95 15.12
N THR A 133 30.95 11.63 14.94
CA THR A 133 31.68 10.64 15.75
C THR A 133 33.14 10.50 15.31
N GLN A 134 33.46 10.84 14.06
CA GLN A 134 34.83 10.77 13.52
C GLN A 134 35.65 12.04 13.82
N THR A 135 35.02 13.21 13.96
CA THR A 135 35.72 14.47 14.31
C THR A 135 36.05 14.61 15.80
N ASN A 136 35.46 13.80 16.69
CA ASN A 136 35.72 13.85 18.14
C ASN A 136 36.77 12.86 18.65
N LYS A 137 37.44 12.09 17.77
CA LYS A 137 38.55 11.20 18.14
C LYS A 137 39.95 11.76 17.85
N GLU A 138 40.09 12.90 17.16
CA GLU A 138 41.40 13.50 16.86
C GLU A 138 41.82 14.65 17.82
N SER A 139 41.00 15.00 18.83
CA SER A 139 41.31 16.11 19.77
C SER A 139 41.71 15.69 21.19
N ASN A 140 41.93 14.41 21.48
CA ASN A 140 42.43 13.98 22.80
C ASN A 140 43.74 13.19 22.68
N ASN A 141 44.82 13.90 22.38
CA ASN A 141 46.16 13.48 22.75
C ASN A 141 46.83 14.60 23.56
N PRO A 142 46.89 14.53 24.90
CA PRO A 142 47.66 15.48 25.68
C PRO A 142 49.16 15.15 25.60
N LYS A 143 49.91 16.08 24.99
CA LYS A 143 51.35 16.39 25.09
C LYS A 143 52.33 15.22 25.25
#